data_AF-A0A1F7MU61-F1
#
_entry.id   AF-A0A1F7MU61-F1
#
_cell.length_a   1.000
_cell.length_b   1.000
_cell.length_c   1.000
_cell.angle_alpha   90.00
_cell.angle_beta   90.00
_cell.angle_gamma   90.00
#
_symmetry.space_group_name_H-M   'P 1'
#
loop_
_entity.id
_entity.type
_entity.pdbx_description
1 polymer ?
#
loop_
_entity_poly.entity_id
_entity_poly.type
_entity_poly.pdbx_seq_one_letter_code
_entity_poly.pdbx_strand_id
1 'polypeptide(L)'
;MITLERDYERALGIRPSVSAVIFDRRGRLLLQQRSDGGQWGLPGCSMEIGESLALGFFPPGRLPRGLLSNHRIRIRDACARRVAPFVR
;
A
#
# COMPACT_ATOMS: atom_id res chain seq x y z
N MET A 1 -10.44 0.09 -14.98
CA MET A 1 -10.90 -1.31 -15.01
C MET A 1 -9.66 -2.17 -15.11
N ILE A 2 -9.30 -2.93 -14.07
CA ILE A 2 -8.22 -3.92 -14.17
C ILE A 2 -8.84 -5.13 -14.88
N THR A 3 -8.49 -5.34 -16.15
CA THR A 3 -8.85 -6.57 -16.86
C THR A 3 -7.84 -7.63 -16.46
N LEU A 4 -8.31 -8.72 -15.85
CA LEU A 4 -7.48 -9.89 -15.59
C LEU A 4 -7.18 -10.55 -16.95
N GLU A 5 -5.93 -10.46 -17.41
CA GLU A 5 -5.44 -11.27 -18.52
C GLU A 5 -5.26 -12.71 -18.01
N ARG A 6 -5.98 -13.63 -18.64
CA ARG A 6 -6.02 -15.05 -18.23
C ARG A 6 -5.03 -15.90 -19.03
N ASP A 7 -4.54 -15.39 -20.16
CA ASP A 7 -3.51 -16.02 -20.95
C ASP A 7 -2.12 -15.73 -20.34
N TYR A 8 -1.55 -16.72 -19.66
CA TYR A 8 -0.25 -16.56 -18.99
C TYR A 8 0.92 -16.40 -19.97
N GLU A 9 0.77 -16.82 -21.23
CA GLU A 9 1.79 -16.62 -22.28
C GLU A 9 1.94 -15.13 -22.64
N ARG A 10 0.93 -14.30 -22.32
CA ARG A 10 0.98 -12.85 -22.48
C ARG A 10 1.54 -12.11 -21.27
N ALA A 11 1.91 -12.82 -20.20
CA ALA A 11 2.42 -12.19 -19.00
C ALA A 11 3.77 -11.52 -19.26
N LEU A 12 3.86 -10.21 -18.98
CA LEU A 12 5.12 -9.47 -19.07
C LEU A 12 6.11 -9.81 -17.94
N GLY A 13 5.66 -10.55 -16.93
CA GLY A 13 6.47 -10.99 -15.79
C GLY A 13 5.67 -11.07 -14.49
N ILE A 14 6.31 -11.60 -13.45
CA ILE A 14 5.77 -11.68 -12.09
C ILE A 14 6.31 -10.48 -11.29
N ARG A 15 5.41 -9.72 -10.66
CA ARG A 15 5.77 -8.63 -9.76
C ARG A 15 5.35 -8.96 -8.33
N PRO A 16 6.30 -9.21 -7.41
CA PRO A 16 5.95 -9.38 -6.01
C PRO A 16 5.37 -8.08 -5.43
N SER A 17 4.39 -8.22 -4.54
CA SER A 17 3.74 -7.10 -3.87
C SER A 17 3.29 -7.49 -2.46
N VAL A 18 3.14 -6.48 -1.60
CA VAL A 18 2.67 -6.64 -0.23
C VAL A 18 1.43 -5.76 -0.04
N SER A 19 0.40 -6.33 0.60
CA SER A 19 -0.83 -5.63 0.98
C SER A 19 -1.13 -5.86 2.45
N ALA A 20 -1.72 -4.87 3.11
CA ALA A 20 -2.11 -4.96 4.51
C ALA A 20 -3.64 -5.09 4.62
N VAL A 21 -4.08 -6.02 5.47
CA VAL A 21 -5.48 -6.15 5.89
C VAL A 21 -5.60 -5.52 7.28
N ILE A 22 -6.30 -4.40 7.38
CA ILE A 22 -6.36 -3.60 8.60
C ILE A 22 -7.81 -3.43 9.01
N PHE A 23 -8.15 -3.89 10.20
CA PHE A 23 -9.47 -3.74 10.79
C PHE A 23 -9.48 -2.68 11.89
N ASP A 24 -10.59 -1.96 12.02
CA ASP A 24 -10.85 -1.16 13.21
C ASP A 24 -11.49 -2.00 14.34
N ARG A 25 -11.73 -1.37 15.50
CA ARG A 25 -12.38 -2.02 16.66
C ARG A 25 -13.80 -2.51 16.41
N ARG A 26 -14.45 -2.05 15.34
CA ARG A 26 -15.82 -2.45 14.95
C ARG A 26 -15.79 -3.53 13.86
N GLY A 27 -14.62 -4.05 13.50
CA GLY A 27 -14.44 -5.05 12.45
C GLY A 27 -14.53 -4.51 11.03
N ARG A 28 -14.47 -3.18 10.83
CA ARG A 28 -14.52 -2.58 9.49
C ARG A 28 -13.14 -2.63 8.84
N LEU A 29 -13.09 -2.98 7.55
CA LEU A 29 -11.86 -3.07 6.76
C LEU A 29 -11.45 -1.70 6.18
N LEU A 30 -10.18 -1.34 6.32
CA LEU A 30 -9.60 -0.19 5.64
C LEU A 30 -9.33 -0.50 4.15
N LEU A 31 -9.87 0.34 3.27
CA LEU A 31 -9.60 0.31 1.83
C LEU A 31 -9.01 1.65 1.35
N GLN A 32 -8.17 1.59 0.34
CA GLN A 32 -7.65 2.76 -0.37
C GLN A 32 -8.37 2.91 -1.72
N GLN A 33 -8.88 4.11 -2.00
CA GLN A 33 -9.33 4.46 -3.33
C GLN A 33 -8.16 5.01 -4.16
N ARG A 34 -7.95 4.46 -5.36
CA ARG A 34 -6.92 4.95 -6.28
C ARG A 34 -7.38 6.25 -6.95
N SER A 35 -6.46 7.20 -7.13
CA SER A 35 -6.72 8.47 -7.81
C SER A 35 -6.86 8.34 -9.33
N ASP A 36 -6.24 7.32 -9.94
CA ASP A 36 -6.18 7.14 -11.39
C ASP A 36 -7.44 6.48 -11.98
N GLY A 37 -8.11 5.62 -11.23
CA GLY A 37 -9.23 4.82 -11.72
C GLY A 37 -10.40 4.68 -10.76
N GLY A 38 -10.35 5.35 -9.61
CA GLY A 38 -11.42 5.36 -8.60
C GLY A 38 -11.71 4.01 -7.94
N GLN A 39 -10.94 2.96 -8.25
CA GLN A 39 -11.14 1.62 -7.70
C GLN A 39 -10.68 1.57 -6.25
N TRP A 40 -11.41 0.80 -5.45
CA TRP A 40 -11.08 0.50 -4.07
C TRP A 40 -10.28 -0.80 -3.98
N GLY A 41 -9.25 -0.82 -3.14
CA GLY A 41 -8.44 -2.02 -2.89
C GLY A 41 -7.76 -1.96 -1.53
N LEU A 42 -7.10 -3.05 -1.15
CA LEU A 42 -6.28 -3.08 0.06
C LEU A 42 -5.13 -2.06 -0.06
N PRO A 43 -4.73 -1.40 1.04
CA PRO A 43 -3.52 -0.61 1.05
C PRO A 43 -2.31 -1.54 0.81
N GLY A 44 -1.49 -1.22 -0.20
CA GLY A 44 -0.34 -2.03 -0.58
C GLY A 44 0.67 -1.31 -1.46
N CYS A 45 1.76 -2.01 -1.78
CA CYS A 45 2.79 -1.56 -2.73
C CYS A 45 3.42 -2.76 -3.45
N SER A 46 3.92 -2.53 -4.66
CA SER A 46 4.90 -3.41 -5.30
C SER A 46 6.20 -3.42 -4.51
N MET A 47 6.93 -4.52 -4.58
CA MET A 47 8.28 -4.60 -4.02
C MET A 47 9.32 -4.17 -5.07
N GLU A 48 10.35 -3.47 -4.62
CA GLU A 48 11.51 -3.12 -5.42
C GLU A 48 12.63 -4.16 -5.31
N ILE A 49 13.50 -4.23 -6.32
CA ILE A 49 14.64 -5.15 -6.32
C ILE A 49 15.56 -4.83 -5.13
N GLY A 50 15.91 -5.87 -4.36
CA GLY A 50 16.74 -5.74 -3.17
C GLY A 50 15.97 -5.43 -1.89
N GLU A 51 14.65 -5.23 -1.94
CA GLU A 51 13.83 -5.17 -0.73
C GLU A 51 13.72 -6.55 -0.05
N SER A 52 13.62 -6.53 1.27
CA SER A 52 13.49 -7.74 2.10
C SER A 52 12.07 -7.88 2.63
N LEU A 53 11.63 -9.14 2.81
CA LEU A 53 10.41 -9.48 3.54
C LEU A 53 10.58 -9.41 5.07
N ALA A 54 11.77 -9.04 5.56
CA ALA A 54 12.04 -8.88 6.97
C ALA A 54 11.07 -7.87 7.61
N LEU A 55 10.44 -8.29 8.71
CA LEU A 55 9.51 -7.47 9.46
C LEU A 55 10.23 -6.73 10.58
N GLY A 56 9.97 -5.43 10.70
CA GLY A 56 10.44 -4.62 11.81
C GLY A 56 9.41 -3.55 12.14
N PHE A 57 9.15 -3.35 13.43
CA PHE A 57 8.37 -2.21 13.88
C PHE A 57 9.28 -0.98 13.99
N PHE A 58 8.88 0.10 13.32
CA PHE A 58 9.55 1.39 13.40
C PHE A 58 8.54 2.44 13.84
N PRO A 59 8.77 3.18 14.94
CA PRO A 59 7.88 4.27 15.30
C PRO A 59 7.95 5.36 14.22
N PRO A 60 6.88 6.15 14.00
CA PRO A 60 6.85 7.19 12.98
C PRO A 60 8.00 8.21 13.06
N GLY A 61 8.54 8.45 14.26
CA GLY A 61 9.71 9.32 14.47
C GLY A 61 11.08 8.71 14.15
N ARG A 62 11.14 7.40 13.81
CA ARG A 62 12.40 6.66 13.56
C ARG A 62 12.30 5.74 12.35
N LEU A 63 11.72 6.22 11.26
CA LEU A 63 11.60 5.47 10.02
C LEU A 63 12.98 5.27 9.34
N PRO A 64 13.22 4.12 8.69
CA PRO A 64 14.47 3.85 7.99
C PRO A 64 14.71 4.85 6.85
N ARG A 65 15.98 5.15 6.55
CA ARG A 65 16.36 6.17 5.54
C ARG A 65 15.95 5.79 4.11
N GLY A 66 16.01 4.50 3.77
CA GLY A 66 15.66 3.97 2.43
C GLY A 66 14.16 3.82 2.16
N LEU A 67 13.27 4.26 3.05
CA LEU A 67 11.84 4.15 2.85
C LEU A 67 11.37 5.06 1.70
N LEU A 68 10.73 4.46 0.69
CA LEU A 68 10.15 5.15 -0.46
C LEU A 68 9.22 6.31 -0.03
N SER A 69 9.19 7.37 -0.85
CA SER A 69 8.47 8.62 -0.56
C SER A 69 6.97 8.40 -0.36
N ASN A 70 6.35 7.53 -1.17
CA ASN A 70 4.94 7.14 -1.05
C ASN A 70 4.60 6.54 0.33
N HIS A 71 5.48 5.72 0.90
CA HIS A 71 5.29 5.12 2.22
C HIS A 71 5.39 6.18 3.33
N ARG A 72 6.34 7.12 3.22
CA ARG A 72 6.44 8.24 4.18
C ARG A 72 5.18 9.10 4.19
N ILE A 73 4.64 9.39 3.01
CA ILE A 73 3.39 10.14 2.81
C ILE A 73 2.23 9.44 3.52
N ARG A 74 2.04 8.14 3.29
CA ARG A 74 0.98 7.33 3.93
C ARG A 74 1.14 7.25 5.44
N ILE A 75 2.36 7.07 5.95
CA ILE A 75 2.60 7.04 7.40
C ILE A 75 2.26 8.40 8.02
N ARG A 76 2.66 9.51 7.38
CA ARG A 76 2.33 10.86 7.85
C ARG A 76 0.81 11.08 7.91
N ASP A 77 0.07 10.62 6.89
CA ASP A 77 -1.40 10.72 6.85
C ASP A 77 -2.07 9.91 7.95
N ALA A 78 -1.58 8.69 8.20
CA ALA A 78 -2.05 7.86 9.30
C ALA A 78 -1.81 8.55 10.65
N CYS A 79 -0.65 9.19 10.83
CA CYS A 79 -0.33 9.95 12.04
C CYS A 79 -1.17 11.21 12.23
N ALA A 80 -1.74 11.79 11.17
CA ALA A 80 -2.62 12.95 11.26
C ALA A 80 -3.99 12.63 11.89
N ARG A 81 -4.33 11.33 12.06
CA ARG A 81 -5.56 10.87 12.74
C ARG A 81 -6.84 11.52 12.20
N ARG A 82 -6.85 11.83 10.91
CA ARG A 82 -7.98 12.46 10.21
C ARG A 82 -8.90 11.39 9.62
N VAL A 83 -10.21 11.53 9.82
CA VAL A 83 -11.24 10.66 9.24
C VAL A 83 -11.76 11.25 7.91
N ALA A 84 -10.85 11.65 7.04
CA ALA A 84 -11.16 12.19 5.72
C ALA A 84 -10.02 11.84 4.74
N PRO A 85 -10.31 11.72 3.44
CA PRO A 85 -9.30 11.39 2.44
C PRO A 85 -8.24 12.50 2.33
N PHE A 86 -6.99 12.08 2.09
CA PHE A 86 -5.91 12.97 1.65
C PHE A 86 -5.84 12.89 0.13
N VAL A 87 -6.13 14.01 -0.55
CA VAL A 87 -6.07 14.12 -2.02
C VAL A 87 -4.85 14.96 -2.37
N ARG A 88 -3.91 14.37 -3.11
CA ARG A 88 -2.67 14.98 -3.58
C ARG A 88 -2.03 14.15 -4.68
#